data_AF-A0A8J7FT31-F1
#
_entry.id   AF-A0A8J7FT31-F1
#
_cell.length_a   1.000
_cell.length_b   1.000
_cell.length_c   1.000
_cell.angle_alpha   90.00
_cell.angle_beta   90.00
_cell.angle_gamma   90.00
#
_symmetry.space_group_name_H-M   'P 1'
#
loop_
_entity.id
_entity.type
_entity.pdbx_description
1 polymer ?
#
loop_
_entity_poly.entity_id
_entity_poly.type
_entity_poly.pdbx_seq_one_letter_code
_entity_poly.pdbx_strand_id
1 'polypeptide(L)'
;MTDYELKNIDPDDISDLLVKVEKSFEIKFGNTELMHISTFGELCDHIVNKIQLDNSDDCTSQQAFYKLRDAISLTLQIDNRTISTNFPLADVLPRESRRSRTQKLEELLGFKLNILRPPHWVTGTLAIILLASIVGLFFNWQIGLLGLVFSIAGSWFVNKIGNELDLQTVGQVAEKMTREKYLKSRRKPKTFNKNEIEKILTDWFSEEFDLDRSKLTREAKLI
;
A
#
# COMPACT_ATOMS: atom_id res chain seq x y z
N MET A 1 -4.53 -25.84 7.97
CA MET A 1 -4.70 -24.45 7.49
C MET A 1 -6.14 -24.32 7.05
N THR A 2 -6.89 -23.42 7.67
CA THR A 2 -8.25 -23.09 7.24
C THR A 2 -8.22 -22.65 5.78
N ASP A 3 -9.21 -23.08 5.02
CA ASP A 3 -9.36 -22.76 3.60
C ASP A 3 -9.85 -21.31 3.44
N TYR A 4 -9.02 -20.36 3.85
CA TYR A 4 -9.30 -18.93 3.72
C TYR A 4 -9.10 -18.56 2.24
N GLU A 5 -10.16 -18.05 1.64
CA GLU A 5 -10.28 -17.71 0.22
C GLU A 5 -10.95 -16.33 0.08
N LEU A 6 -10.88 -15.75 -1.12
CA LEU A 6 -11.41 -14.41 -1.42
C LEU A 6 -12.88 -14.20 -1.00
N LYS A 7 -13.75 -15.20 -1.15
CA LYS A 7 -15.16 -15.14 -0.74
C LYS A 7 -15.40 -14.96 0.77
N ASN A 8 -14.36 -15.13 1.59
CA ASN A 8 -14.44 -14.99 3.04
C ASN A 8 -13.96 -13.61 3.53
N ILE A 9 -13.51 -12.74 2.61
CA ILE A 9 -13.13 -11.37 2.95
C ILE A 9 -14.40 -10.54 3.11
N ASP A 10 -14.42 -9.64 4.10
CA ASP A 10 -15.51 -8.70 4.28
C ASP A 10 -15.64 -7.80 3.03
N PRO A 11 -16.84 -7.63 2.45
CA PRO A 11 -17.04 -6.70 1.34
C PRO A 11 -16.56 -5.27 1.64
N ASP A 12 -16.61 -4.81 2.90
CA ASP A 12 -16.10 -3.50 3.29
C ASP A 12 -14.57 -3.42 3.18
N ASP A 13 -13.86 -4.49 3.53
CA ASP A 13 -12.40 -4.59 3.38
C ASP A 13 -11.99 -4.58 1.90
N ILE A 14 -12.76 -5.27 1.04
CA ILE A 14 -12.57 -5.22 -0.43
C ILE A 14 -12.80 -3.79 -0.93
N SER A 15 -13.87 -3.12 -0.48
CA SER A 15 -14.18 -1.73 -0.83
C SER A 15 -13.03 -0.79 -0.47
N ASP A 16 -12.45 -0.94 0.72
CA ASP A 16 -11.28 -0.16 1.15
C ASP A 16 -10.07 -0.36 0.25
N LEU A 17 -9.80 -1.61 -0.19
CA LEU A 17 -8.75 -1.88 -1.16
C LEU A 17 -9.06 -1.24 -2.53
N LEU A 18 -10.31 -1.29 -2.98
CA LEU A 18 -10.73 -0.68 -4.25
C LEU A 18 -10.57 0.85 -4.24
N VAL A 19 -10.76 1.52 -3.10
CA VAL A 19 -10.43 2.95 -2.96
C VAL A 19 -8.93 3.21 -3.17
N LYS A 20 -8.04 2.26 -2.80
CA LYS A 20 -6.61 2.36 -3.11
C LYS A 20 -6.33 2.12 -4.60
N VAL A 21 -7.01 1.15 -5.21
CA VAL A 21 -6.94 0.85 -6.65
C VAL A 21 -7.32 2.08 -7.48
N GLU A 22 -8.43 2.74 -7.15
CA GLU A 22 -8.86 4.00 -7.76
C GLU A 22 -7.75 5.06 -7.75
N LYS A 23 -7.09 5.24 -6.60
CA LYS A 23 -6.02 6.22 -6.43
C LYS A 23 -4.76 5.86 -7.21
N SER A 24 -4.49 4.58 -7.42
CA SER A 24 -3.27 4.12 -8.11
C SER A 24 -3.39 4.25 -9.63
N PHE A 25 -4.57 3.88 -10.18
CA PHE A 25 -4.87 3.94 -11.60
C PHE A 25 -5.59 5.22 -12.03
N GLU A 26 -5.85 6.14 -11.10
CA GLU A 26 -6.59 7.40 -11.31
C GLU A 26 -7.97 7.19 -11.98
N ILE A 27 -8.65 6.11 -11.58
CA ILE A 27 -10.02 5.76 -12.00
C ILE A 27 -11.02 6.00 -10.87
N LYS A 28 -12.32 5.98 -11.19
CA LYS A 28 -13.41 6.14 -10.22
C LYS A 28 -14.55 5.14 -10.47
N PHE A 29 -14.81 4.26 -9.52
CA PHE A 29 -15.94 3.35 -9.54
C PHE A 29 -17.24 4.08 -9.22
N GLY A 30 -18.30 3.77 -9.95
CA GLY A 30 -19.65 4.19 -9.63
C GLY A 30 -20.28 3.34 -8.51
N ASN A 31 -21.28 3.89 -7.82
CA ASN A 31 -21.91 3.26 -6.65
C ASN A 31 -22.42 1.83 -6.88
N THR A 32 -22.90 1.55 -8.10
CA THR A 32 -23.51 0.27 -8.46
C THR A 32 -22.72 -0.50 -9.51
N GLU A 33 -21.55 0.01 -9.89
CA GLU A 33 -20.78 -0.49 -11.03
C GLU A 33 -20.28 -1.92 -10.82
N LEU A 34 -19.95 -2.28 -9.58
CA LEU A 34 -19.36 -3.57 -9.24
C LEU A 34 -20.40 -4.61 -8.77
N MET A 35 -21.69 -4.27 -8.71
CA MET A 35 -22.73 -5.16 -8.15
C MET A 35 -22.91 -6.49 -8.90
N HIS A 36 -22.49 -6.54 -10.17
CA HIS A 36 -22.62 -7.73 -11.02
C HIS A 36 -21.30 -8.50 -11.17
N ILE A 37 -20.21 -8.00 -10.59
CA ILE A 37 -18.90 -8.64 -10.63
C ILE A 37 -18.87 -9.72 -9.54
N SER A 38 -18.78 -10.97 -9.97
CA SER A 38 -18.86 -12.13 -9.08
C SER A 38 -17.49 -12.79 -8.87
N THR A 39 -16.56 -12.59 -9.81
CA THR A 39 -15.24 -13.23 -9.77
C THR A 39 -14.08 -12.24 -9.79
N PHE A 40 -12.93 -12.68 -9.29
CA PHE A 40 -11.69 -11.91 -9.33
C PHE A 40 -11.24 -11.59 -10.76
N GLY A 41 -11.43 -12.52 -11.70
CA GLY A 41 -11.13 -12.31 -13.11
C GLY A 41 -12.00 -11.22 -13.74
N GLU A 42 -13.31 -11.25 -13.46
CA GLU A 42 -14.23 -10.20 -13.90
C GLU A 42 -13.85 -8.82 -13.33
N LEU A 43 -13.44 -8.77 -12.06
CA LEU A 43 -12.95 -7.53 -11.44
C LEU A 43 -11.70 -7.00 -12.14
N CYS A 44 -10.73 -7.87 -12.43
CA CYS A 44 -9.51 -7.50 -13.14
C CYS A 44 -9.83 -6.94 -14.53
N ASP A 45 -10.66 -7.65 -15.31
CA ASP A 45 -11.05 -7.21 -16.64
C ASP A 45 -11.79 -5.88 -16.60
N HIS A 46 -12.69 -5.71 -15.62
CA HIS A 46 -13.43 -4.48 -15.42
C HIS A 46 -12.49 -3.29 -15.13
N ILE A 47 -11.50 -3.47 -14.26
CA ILE A 47 -10.49 -2.45 -13.96
C ILE A 47 -9.68 -2.11 -15.21
N VAL A 48 -9.19 -3.12 -15.94
CA VAL A 48 -8.41 -2.93 -17.18
C VAL A 48 -9.21 -2.13 -18.20
N ASN A 49 -10.47 -2.50 -18.44
CA ASN A 49 -11.35 -1.83 -19.41
C ASN A 49 -11.72 -0.40 -18.99
N LYS A 50 -11.67 -0.10 -17.70
CA LYS A 50 -11.98 1.23 -17.16
C LYS A 50 -10.83 2.22 -17.32
N ILE A 51 -9.60 1.75 -17.47
CA ILE A 51 -8.43 2.61 -17.67
C ILE A 51 -8.42 3.12 -19.13
N GLN A 52 -8.81 4.38 -19.32
CA GLN A 52 -8.86 5.05 -20.63
C GLN A 52 -7.52 5.71 -20.98
N LEU A 53 -6.45 4.94 -21.05
CA LEU A 53 -5.10 5.40 -21.39
C LEU A 53 -4.49 4.58 -22.54
N ASP A 54 -3.42 5.09 -23.14
CA ASP A 54 -2.74 4.36 -24.21
C ASP A 54 -2.00 3.13 -23.67
N ASN A 55 -2.16 1.97 -24.32
CA ASN A 55 -1.39 0.80 -23.97
C ASN A 55 0.08 0.95 -24.39
N SER A 56 1.00 0.59 -23.51
CA SER A 56 2.43 0.52 -23.78
C SER A 56 3.03 -0.67 -23.02
N ASP A 57 3.77 -1.53 -23.71
CA ASP A 57 4.21 -2.83 -23.18
C ASP A 57 5.45 -2.75 -22.27
N ASP A 58 5.93 -1.55 -21.96
CA ASP A 58 7.01 -1.31 -21.01
C ASP A 58 6.58 -1.62 -19.57
N CYS A 59 7.47 -2.30 -18.85
CA CYS A 59 7.22 -2.81 -17.51
C CYS A 59 7.21 -1.69 -16.45
N THR A 60 6.13 -1.54 -15.69
CA THR A 60 6.04 -0.47 -14.69
C THR A 60 6.94 -0.71 -13.50
N SER A 61 7.14 -1.97 -13.07
CA SER A 61 8.05 -2.26 -11.95
C SER A 61 9.50 -1.89 -12.25
N GLN A 62 9.94 -2.12 -13.48
CA GLN A 62 11.25 -1.67 -13.94
C GLN A 62 11.34 -0.14 -13.94
N GLN A 63 10.31 0.55 -14.43
CA GLN A 63 10.26 2.01 -14.43
C GLN A 63 10.25 2.58 -13.01
N ALA A 64 9.47 2.00 -12.10
CA ALA A 64 9.41 2.37 -10.69
C ALA A 64 10.79 2.23 -10.03
N PHE A 65 11.48 1.10 -10.28
CA PHE A 65 12.81 0.86 -9.74
C PHE A 65 13.81 1.90 -10.25
N TYR A 66 13.89 2.14 -11.56
CA TYR A 66 14.81 3.14 -12.11
C TYR A 66 14.48 4.55 -11.61
N LYS A 67 13.19 4.91 -11.55
CA LYS A 67 12.75 6.22 -11.03
C LYS A 67 13.15 6.42 -9.56
N LEU A 68 12.96 5.40 -8.73
CA LEU A 68 13.38 5.40 -7.33
C LEU A 68 14.90 5.47 -7.19
N ARG A 69 15.63 4.67 -7.99
CA ARG A 69 17.09 4.64 -7.99
C ARG A 69 17.69 5.99 -8.36
N ASP A 70 17.15 6.63 -9.39
CA ASP A 70 17.59 7.95 -9.82
C ASP A 70 17.27 8.99 -8.74
N ALA A 71 16.10 8.90 -8.10
CA ALA A 71 15.75 9.78 -6.99
C ALA A 71 16.69 9.62 -5.78
N ILE A 72 17.06 8.39 -5.42
CA ILE A 72 18.06 8.10 -4.38
C ILE A 72 19.42 8.69 -4.75
N SER A 73 19.87 8.47 -5.98
CA SER A 73 21.17 8.95 -6.43
C SER A 73 21.26 10.47 -6.39
N LEU A 74 20.22 11.16 -6.89
CA LEU A 74 20.16 12.63 -6.92
C LEU A 74 20.07 13.26 -5.52
N THR A 75 19.26 12.68 -4.63
CA THR A 75 18.99 13.31 -3.31
C THR A 75 20.00 12.92 -2.23
N LEU A 76 20.52 11.69 -2.29
CA LEU A 76 21.37 11.12 -1.24
C LEU A 76 22.83 10.93 -1.67
N GLN A 77 23.17 11.26 -2.92
CA GLN A 77 24.52 11.18 -3.49
C GLN A 77 25.11 9.75 -3.44
N ILE A 78 24.25 8.73 -3.52
CA ILE A 78 24.65 7.34 -3.65
C ILE A 78 24.83 7.04 -5.16
N ASP A 79 25.91 6.36 -5.54
CA ASP A 79 26.12 5.98 -6.94
C ASP A 79 24.97 5.07 -7.42
N ASN A 80 24.35 5.41 -8.56
CA ASN A 80 23.24 4.64 -9.11
C ASN A 80 23.65 3.20 -9.46
N ARG A 81 24.93 2.93 -9.70
CA ARG A 81 25.44 1.61 -10.10
C ARG A 81 25.46 0.63 -8.94
N THR A 82 25.52 1.12 -7.70
CA THR A 82 25.54 0.27 -6.50
C THR A 82 24.14 -0.08 -6.04
N ILE A 83 23.12 0.68 -6.46
CA ILE A 83 21.73 0.47 -6.05
C ILE A 83 21.11 -0.62 -6.94
N SER A 84 20.94 -1.80 -6.36
CA SER A 84 20.22 -2.94 -6.92
C SER A 84 18.86 -3.12 -6.23
N THR A 85 18.02 -4.01 -6.75
CA THR A 85 16.73 -4.35 -6.13
C THR A 85 16.88 -4.94 -4.72
N ASN A 86 17.98 -5.64 -4.45
CA ASN A 86 18.28 -6.23 -3.14
C ASN A 86 19.07 -5.28 -2.23
N PHE A 87 19.33 -4.05 -2.67
CA PHE A 87 20.06 -3.07 -1.89
C PHE A 87 19.29 -2.77 -0.59
N PRO A 88 19.93 -2.86 0.60
CA PRO A 88 19.23 -2.65 1.86
C PRO A 88 18.66 -1.24 1.98
N LEU A 89 17.37 -1.14 2.27
CA LEU A 89 16.69 0.14 2.45
C LEU A 89 17.21 0.87 3.69
N ALA A 90 17.69 0.13 4.70
CA ALA A 90 18.31 0.69 5.90
C ALA A 90 19.61 1.48 5.60
N ASP A 91 20.34 1.11 4.54
CA ASP A 91 21.57 1.79 4.12
C ASP A 91 21.24 3.10 3.37
N VAL A 92 20.14 3.09 2.61
CA VAL A 92 19.59 4.30 1.97
C VAL A 92 19.01 5.25 3.03
N LEU A 93 18.25 4.70 3.98
CA LEU A 93 17.45 5.41 4.98
C LEU A 93 17.85 5.01 6.42
N PRO A 94 19.06 5.40 6.87
CA PRO A 94 19.54 5.08 8.21
C PRO A 94 18.67 5.75 9.27
N ARG A 95 18.48 5.08 10.41
CA ARG A 95 17.49 5.44 11.47
C ARG A 95 17.55 6.91 11.90
N GLU A 96 18.74 7.48 11.97
CA GLU A 96 19.00 8.86 12.41
C GLU A 96 18.47 9.94 11.46
N SER A 97 18.54 9.70 10.15
CA SER A 97 18.14 10.67 9.11
C SER A 97 16.98 10.18 8.24
N ARG A 98 16.41 9.03 8.57
CA ARG A 98 15.36 8.31 7.82
C ARG A 98 14.21 9.22 7.41
N ARG A 99 13.56 9.92 8.33
CA ARG A 99 12.43 10.81 7.99
C ARG A 99 12.81 11.92 7.02
N SER A 100 13.92 12.62 7.28
CA SER A 100 14.36 13.72 6.42
C SER A 100 14.74 13.22 5.02
N ARG A 101 15.45 12.08 4.94
CA ARG A 101 15.80 11.46 3.66
C ARG A 101 14.58 10.96 2.90
N THR A 102 13.63 10.32 3.58
CA THR A 102 12.35 9.91 2.98
C THR A 102 11.59 11.12 2.45
N GLN A 103 11.51 12.22 3.20
CA GLN A 103 10.86 13.45 2.75
C GLN A 103 11.51 14.02 1.49
N LYS A 104 12.85 14.06 1.41
CA LYS A 104 13.58 14.49 0.22
C LYS A 104 13.28 13.62 -1.00
N LEU A 105 13.21 12.29 -0.80
CA LEU A 105 12.83 11.35 -1.87
C LEU A 105 11.40 11.61 -2.34
N GLU A 106 10.45 11.75 -1.41
CA GLU A 106 9.05 12.01 -1.71
C GLU A 106 8.82 13.35 -2.42
N GLU A 107 9.58 14.38 -2.04
CA GLU A 107 9.57 15.69 -2.69
C GLU A 107 10.03 15.59 -4.14
N LEU A 108 11.15 14.90 -4.40
CA LEU A 108 11.64 14.71 -5.77
C LEU A 108 10.71 13.80 -6.60
N LEU A 109 10.13 12.77 -5.99
CA LEU A 109 9.19 11.87 -6.66
C LEU A 109 7.82 12.52 -6.94
N GLY A 110 7.44 13.53 -6.16
CA GLY A 110 6.15 14.22 -6.25
C GLY A 110 4.99 13.45 -5.61
N PHE A 111 5.26 12.45 -4.76
CA PHE A 111 4.25 11.69 -4.02
C PHE A 111 4.81 11.01 -2.77
N LYS A 112 3.92 10.66 -1.84
CA LYS A 112 4.25 9.95 -0.61
C LYS A 112 4.49 8.46 -0.85
N LEU A 113 5.57 7.94 -0.27
CA LEU A 113 5.96 6.54 -0.33
C LEU A 113 5.33 5.70 0.79
N ASN A 114 4.98 6.33 1.92
CA ASN A 114 4.36 5.67 3.08
C ASN A 114 5.13 4.41 3.55
N ILE A 115 6.45 4.48 3.59
CA ILE A 115 7.35 3.36 3.98
C ILE A 115 7.77 3.41 5.46
N LEU A 116 7.32 4.43 6.19
CA LEU A 116 7.64 4.64 7.59
C LEU A 116 6.42 4.34 8.45
N ARG A 117 6.61 3.53 9.49
CA ARG A 117 5.57 3.16 10.44
C ARG A 117 6.03 3.35 11.88
N PRO A 118 5.10 3.46 12.84
CA PRO A 118 5.46 3.42 14.24
C PRO A 118 5.96 2.05 14.69
N PRO A 119 6.72 1.97 15.80
CA PRO A 119 7.12 0.69 16.37
C PRO A 119 5.91 -0.14 16.79
N HIS A 120 5.92 -1.44 16.47
CA HIS A 120 4.81 -2.36 16.75
C HIS A 120 4.38 -2.38 18.23
N TRP A 121 5.33 -2.30 19.16
CA TRP A 121 5.02 -2.31 20.58
C TRP A 121 4.20 -1.07 21.00
N VAL A 122 4.42 0.08 20.37
CA VAL A 122 3.65 1.32 20.64
C VAL A 122 2.24 1.20 20.08
N THR A 123 2.10 0.70 18.85
CA THR A 123 0.79 0.48 18.24
C THR A 123 0.00 -0.56 19.04
N GLY A 124 0.65 -1.63 19.48
CA GLY A 124 0.05 -2.68 20.31
C GLY A 124 -0.42 -2.15 21.67
N THR A 125 0.39 -1.36 22.38
CA THR A 125 -0.03 -0.78 23.66
C THR A 125 -1.20 0.18 23.51
N LEU A 126 -1.21 1.03 22.47
CA LEU A 126 -2.34 1.92 22.18
C LEU A 126 -3.62 1.14 21.83
N ALA A 127 -3.52 0.05 21.09
CA ALA A 127 -4.65 -0.82 20.77
C ALA A 127 -5.21 -1.51 22.03
N ILE A 128 -4.36 -1.99 22.93
CA ILE A 128 -4.79 -2.56 24.22
C ILE A 128 -5.50 -1.50 25.06
N ILE A 129 -4.96 -0.28 25.12
CA ILE A 129 -5.60 0.84 25.84
C ILE A 129 -6.96 1.16 25.22
N LEU A 130 -7.08 1.18 23.89
CA LEU A 130 -8.35 1.41 23.20
C LEU A 130 -9.40 0.37 23.62
N LEU A 131 -9.06 -0.92 23.54
CA LEU A 131 -9.96 -2.02 23.93
C LEU A 131 -10.33 -1.97 25.42
N ALA A 132 -9.36 -1.74 26.30
CA ALA A 132 -9.60 -1.60 27.73
C ALA A 132 -10.51 -0.40 28.04
N SER A 133 -10.39 0.69 27.27
CA SER A 133 -11.21 1.88 27.42
C SER A 133 -12.67 1.63 27.03
N ILE A 134 -12.91 0.84 25.97
CA ILE A 134 -14.26 0.41 25.58
C ILE A 134 -14.92 -0.38 26.72
N VAL A 135 -14.20 -1.34 27.31
CA VAL A 135 -14.69 -2.09 28.49
C VAL A 135 -14.90 -1.15 29.68
N GLY A 136 -13.98 -0.21 29.89
CA GLY A 136 -14.02 0.78 30.96
C GLY A 136 -15.26 1.69 30.92
N LEU A 137 -15.82 1.97 29.73
CA LEU A 137 -17.04 2.76 29.59
C LEU A 137 -18.22 2.19 30.39
N PHE A 138 -18.29 0.86 30.54
CA PHE A 138 -19.37 0.18 31.27
C PHE A 138 -19.23 0.28 32.79
N PHE A 139 -18.03 0.56 33.31
CA PHE A 139 -17.78 0.70 34.76
C PHE A 139 -17.67 2.16 35.19
N ASN A 140 -16.91 2.95 34.42
CA ASN A 140 -16.74 4.38 34.65
C ASN A 140 -16.56 5.08 33.29
N TRP A 141 -17.64 5.69 32.81
CA TRP A 141 -17.69 6.32 31.50
C TRP A 141 -16.66 7.46 31.33
N GLN A 142 -16.28 8.16 32.41
CA GLN A 142 -15.29 9.24 32.34
C GLN A 142 -13.88 8.68 32.06
N ILE A 143 -13.51 7.61 32.77
CA ILE A 143 -12.21 6.93 32.60
C ILE A 143 -12.16 6.27 31.21
N GLY A 144 -13.23 5.58 30.81
CA GLY A 144 -13.33 4.99 29.48
C GLY A 144 -13.20 6.03 28.36
N LEU A 145 -13.90 7.17 28.48
CA LEU A 145 -13.79 8.26 27.49
C LEU A 145 -12.37 8.83 27.42
N LEU A 146 -11.72 9.05 28.56
CA LEU A 146 -10.35 9.59 28.59
C LEU A 146 -9.36 8.64 27.92
N GLY A 147 -9.48 7.33 28.17
CA GLY A 147 -8.65 6.33 27.52
C GLY A 147 -8.90 6.20 26.02
N LEU A 148 -10.15 6.35 25.55
CA LEU A 148 -10.48 6.42 24.13
C LEU A 148 -9.80 7.63 23.46
N VAL A 149 -9.93 8.82 24.04
CA VAL A 149 -9.29 10.03 23.51
C VAL A 149 -7.78 9.87 23.48
N PHE A 150 -7.17 9.34 24.54
CA PHE A 150 -5.73 9.12 24.63
C PHE A 150 -5.24 8.13 23.57
N SER A 151 -5.92 7.01 23.38
CA SER A 151 -5.52 5.99 22.40
C SER A 151 -5.69 6.47 20.96
N ILE A 152 -6.78 7.17 20.63
CA ILE A 152 -7.01 7.73 19.30
C ILE A 152 -5.99 8.84 18.99
N ALA A 153 -5.83 9.81 19.88
CA ALA A 153 -4.87 10.90 19.71
C ALA A 153 -3.42 10.39 19.66
N GLY A 154 -3.09 9.43 20.53
CA GLY A 154 -1.80 8.76 20.57
C GLY A 154 -1.50 8.04 19.26
N SER A 155 -2.46 7.29 18.71
CA SER A 155 -2.32 6.58 17.44
C SER A 155 -2.10 7.54 16.27
N TRP A 156 -2.87 8.62 16.22
CA TRP A 156 -2.68 9.68 15.21
C TRP A 156 -1.28 10.32 15.30
N PHE A 157 -0.83 10.64 16.52
CA PHE A 157 0.47 11.27 16.75
C PHE A 157 1.64 10.34 16.41
N VAL A 158 1.56 9.08 16.84
CA VAL A 158 2.59 8.06 16.63
C VAL A 158 2.70 7.68 15.15
N ASN A 159 1.59 7.61 14.41
CA ASN A 159 1.62 7.40 12.95
C ASN A 159 2.35 8.54 12.21
N LYS A 160 2.19 9.79 12.66
CA LYS A 160 2.92 10.93 12.10
C LYS A 160 4.43 10.90 12.43
N ILE A 161 4.78 10.24 13.52
CA ILE A 161 6.14 10.10 14.06
C ILE A 161 6.64 8.66 13.83
N GLY A 162 6.10 7.94 12.84
CA GLY A 162 6.68 6.66 12.42
C GLY A 162 8.15 6.83 12.04
N ASN A 163 9.01 5.90 12.45
CA ASN A 163 10.42 5.88 12.03
C ASN A 163 10.96 4.47 11.87
N GLU A 164 10.12 3.44 11.87
CA GLU A 164 10.52 2.08 11.51
C GLU A 164 10.27 1.85 10.03
N LEU A 165 11.16 1.11 9.38
CA LEU A 165 10.96 0.67 7.99
C LEU A 165 10.04 -0.56 8.00
N ASP A 166 9.06 -0.54 7.12
CA ASP A 166 8.20 -1.69 6.86
C ASP A 166 8.81 -2.63 5.81
N LEU A 167 9.65 -2.08 4.93
CA LEU A 167 10.30 -2.77 3.83
C LEU A 167 11.81 -2.88 4.06
N GLN A 168 12.41 -3.94 3.55
CA GLN A 168 13.82 -4.28 3.74
C GLN A 168 14.70 -3.79 2.60
N THR A 169 14.21 -3.77 1.35
CA THR A 169 15.03 -3.48 0.16
C THR A 169 14.46 -2.38 -0.72
N VAL A 170 15.31 -1.77 -1.55
CA VAL A 170 14.89 -0.79 -2.56
C VAL A 170 13.92 -1.39 -3.58
N GLY A 171 14.09 -2.67 -3.93
CA GLY A 171 13.18 -3.39 -4.83
C GLY A 171 11.76 -3.47 -4.29
N GLN A 172 11.61 -3.78 -2.99
CA GLN A 172 10.28 -3.80 -2.35
C GLN A 172 9.61 -2.43 -2.36
N VAL A 173 10.37 -1.34 -2.21
CA VAL A 173 9.81 0.02 -2.35
C VAL A 173 9.34 0.28 -3.78
N ALA A 174 10.10 -0.17 -4.78
CA ALA A 174 9.70 -0.05 -6.18
C ALA A 174 8.45 -0.89 -6.51
N GLU A 175 8.31 -2.08 -5.93
CA GLU A 175 7.10 -2.91 -6.03
C GLU A 175 5.90 -2.22 -5.39
N LYS A 176 6.06 -1.66 -4.18
CA LYS A 176 5.02 -0.85 -3.52
C LYS A 176 4.63 0.36 -4.36
N MET A 177 5.60 1.07 -4.96
CA MET A 177 5.34 2.17 -5.88
C MET A 177 4.52 1.73 -7.10
N THR A 178 4.84 0.57 -7.66
CA THR A 178 4.12 0.00 -8.81
C THR A 178 2.67 -0.28 -8.46
N ARG A 179 2.40 -0.85 -7.28
CA ARG A 179 1.04 -1.15 -6.82
C ARG A 179 0.24 0.07 -6.42
N GLU A 180 0.79 0.93 -5.55
CA GLU A 180 0.02 2.01 -4.90
C GLU A 180 0.05 3.34 -5.66
N LYS A 181 0.99 3.49 -6.59
CA LYS A 181 1.27 4.73 -7.33
C LYS A 181 1.56 4.39 -8.80
N TYR A 182 0.77 3.52 -9.40
CA TYR A 182 1.02 2.91 -10.71
C TYR A 182 1.30 3.96 -11.80
N LEU A 183 0.36 4.87 -12.06
CA LEU A 183 0.53 5.88 -13.13
C LEU A 183 1.66 6.85 -12.84
N LYS A 184 1.89 7.18 -11.56
CA LYS A 184 2.99 8.05 -11.13
C LYS A 184 4.35 7.35 -11.23
N SER A 185 4.40 6.03 -11.25
CA SER A 185 5.63 5.26 -11.42
C SER A 185 6.07 5.17 -12.88
N ARG A 186 5.13 5.33 -13.83
CA ARG A 186 5.42 5.32 -15.26
C ARG A 186 6.14 6.60 -15.69
N ARG A 187 7.04 6.48 -16.66
CA ARG A 187 7.76 7.60 -17.31
C ARG A 187 6.80 8.47 -18.12
N LYS A 188 5.81 7.84 -18.76
CA LYS A 188 4.69 8.49 -19.44
C LYS A 188 3.40 8.20 -18.66
N PRO A 189 2.96 9.09 -17.75
CA PRO A 189 1.79 8.85 -16.90
C PRO A 189 0.47 8.62 -17.65
N LYS A 190 0.39 9.03 -18.92
CA LYS A 190 -0.78 8.81 -19.80
C LYS A 190 -0.78 7.46 -20.51
N THR A 191 0.02 6.51 -20.04
CA THR A 191 0.08 5.16 -20.59
C THR A 191 -0.08 4.14 -19.49
N PHE A 192 -0.47 2.92 -19.84
CA PHE A 192 -0.45 1.77 -18.94
C PHE A 192 -0.08 0.51 -19.72
N ASN A 193 0.32 -0.55 -19.02
CA ASN A 193 0.51 -1.86 -19.61
C ASN A 193 -0.64 -2.75 -19.16
N LYS A 194 -1.55 -3.08 -20.08
CA LYS A 194 -2.72 -3.92 -19.75
C LYS A 194 -2.34 -5.31 -19.23
N ASN A 195 -1.19 -5.85 -19.65
CA ASN A 195 -0.80 -7.23 -19.36
C ASN A 195 -0.26 -7.43 -17.94
N GLU A 196 0.04 -6.35 -17.21
CA GLU A 196 0.55 -6.45 -15.82
C GLU A 196 -0.51 -6.12 -14.76
N ILE A 197 -1.68 -5.60 -15.14
CA ILE A 197 -2.71 -5.15 -14.19
C ILE A 197 -3.25 -6.31 -13.36
N GLU A 198 -3.60 -7.45 -13.99
CA GLU A 198 -4.08 -8.63 -13.27
C GLU A 198 -3.06 -9.09 -12.22
N LYS A 199 -1.79 -9.20 -12.59
CA LYS A 199 -0.71 -9.55 -11.67
C LYS A 199 -0.58 -8.56 -10.50
N ILE A 200 -0.65 -7.26 -10.79
CA ILE A 200 -0.57 -6.20 -9.77
C ILE A 200 -1.73 -6.33 -8.78
N LEU A 201 -2.95 -6.58 -9.28
CA LEU A 201 -4.12 -6.78 -8.44
C LEU A 201 -4.00 -8.07 -7.62
N THR A 202 -3.52 -9.17 -8.20
CA THR A 202 -3.25 -10.42 -7.47
C THR A 202 -2.27 -10.20 -6.33
N ASP A 203 -1.15 -9.53 -6.59
CA ASP A 203 -0.15 -9.23 -5.58
C ASP A 203 -0.75 -8.33 -4.48
N TRP A 204 -1.62 -7.39 -4.84
CA TRP A 204 -2.24 -6.48 -3.89
C TRP A 204 -3.28 -7.16 -2.99
N PHE A 205 -4.18 -7.96 -3.54
CA PHE A 205 -5.16 -8.74 -2.77
C PHE A 205 -4.46 -9.77 -1.88
N SER A 206 -3.41 -10.42 -2.40
CA SER A 206 -2.60 -11.37 -1.63
C SER A 206 -1.95 -10.72 -0.42
N GLU A 207 -1.31 -9.56 -0.59
CA GLU A 207 -0.64 -8.86 0.50
C GLU A 207 -1.63 -8.21 1.49
N GLU A 208 -2.73 -7.63 1.01
CA GLU A 208 -3.69 -6.92 1.87
C GLU A 208 -4.50 -7.88 2.74
N PHE A 209 -4.87 -9.05 2.20
CA PHE A 209 -5.75 -10.01 2.87
C PHE A 209 -5.06 -11.31 3.31
N ASP A 210 -3.72 -11.37 3.23
CA ASP A 210 -2.92 -12.55 3.54
C ASP A 210 -3.41 -13.82 2.81
N LEU A 211 -3.80 -13.64 1.54
CA LEU A 211 -4.29 -14.72 0.68
C LEU A 211 -3.14 -15.33 -0.11
N ASP A 212 -3.12 -16.66 -0.22
CA ASP A 212 -2.23 -17.34 -1.16
C ASP A 212 -2.58 -16.93 -2.60
N ARG A 213 -1.58 -16.47 -3.35
CA ARG A 213 -1.71 -16.10 -4.77
C ARG A 213 -2.31 -17.22 -5.60
N SER A 214 -2.05 -18.48 -5.25
CA SER A 214 -2.60 -19.64 -5.94
C SER A 214 -4.13 -19.72 -5.87
N LYS A 215 -4.75 -19.08 -4.86
CA LYS A 215 -6.20 -19.04 -4.65
C LYS A 215 -6.88 -17.87 -5.37
N LEU A 216 -6.13 -16.85 -5.77
CA LEU A 216 -6.62 -15.69 -6.53
C LEU A 216 -6.69 -16.01 -8.03
N THR A 217 -7.41 -17.08 -8.36
CA THR A 217 -7.67 -17.48 -9.75
C THR A 217 -8.74 -16.59 -10.38
N ARG A 218 -8.84 -16.58 -11.71
CA ARG A 218 -9.88 -15.81 -12.40
C ARG A 218 -11.32 -16.21 -12.01
N GLU A 219 -11.54 -17.45 -11.59
CA GLU A 219 -12.84 -17.96 -11.12
C GLU A 219 -13.05 -17.79 -9.60
N ALA A 220 -12.07 -17.22 -8.88
CA ALA A 220 -12.19 -17.01 -7.44
C ALA A 220 -13.35 -16.05 -7.15
N LYS A 221 -14.28 -16.48 -6.32
CA LYS A 221 -15.48 -15.69 -5.98
C LYS A 221 -15.15 -14.53 -5.04
N LEU A 222 -15.72 -13.37 -5.32
CA LEU A 222 -15.68 -12.20 -4.45
C LEU A 222 -16.77 -12.23 -3.37
N ILE A 223 -17.91 -12.85 -3.68
CA ILE A 223 -19.12 -12.96 -2.85
C ILE A 223 -19.73 -14.37 -3.04
#